data_AF-Q8VLV1-F1
#
_entry.id   AF-Q8VLV1-F1
#
_cell.length_a   1.000
_cell.length_b   1.000
_cell.length_c   1.000
_cell.angle_alpha   90.00
_cell.angle_beta   90.00
_cell.angle_gamma   90.00
#
_symmetry.space_group_name_H-M   'P 1'
#
loop_
_entity.id
_entity.type
_entity.pdbx_description
1 polymer ?
#
loop_
_entity_poly.entity_id
_entity_poly.type
_entity_poly.pdbx_seq_one_letter_code
_entity_poly.pdbx_strand_id
1 'polypeptide(L)'
;SWYLYSANRLKNPLIRGRLVRLWREARQTLSPVEAWASIVEDPVKAKEYKSRRGLGGMVRANWEEVNEIIAAANIYTAKTFGPDRIIGFSPIPAMSMVSYAAGSRYLSLIGG
;
A
#
# COMPACT_ATOMS: atom_id res chain seq x y z
N SER A 1 -21.06 21.95 -0.67
CA SER A 1 -19.83 21.13 -0.70
C SER A 1 -20.09 19.82 -1.45
N TRP A 2 -19.89 19.80 -2.78
CA TRP A 2 -20.25 18.63 -3.60
C TRP A 2 -19.49 17.37 -3.19
N TYR A 3 -18.17 17.47 -2.96
CA TYR A 3 -17.32 16.32 -2.65
C TYR A 3 -17.56 15.68 -1.28
N LEU A 4 -17.99 16.44 -0.28
CA LEU A 4 -18.07 15.93 1.09
C LEU A 4 -19.06 14.77 1.22
N TYR A 5 -20.19 14.86 0.52
CA TYR A 5 -21.31 13.91 0.60
C TYR A 5 -21.67 13.28 -0.76
N SER A 6 -20.88 13.52 -1.81
CA SER A 6 -21.10 12.89 -3.11
C SER A 6 -21.08 11.36 -3.02
N ALA A 7 -21.75 10.71 -3.98
CA ALA A 7 -21.72 9.27 -4.14
C ALA A 7 -20.30 8.70 -4.36
N ASN A 8 -19.35 9.54 -4.78
CA ASN A 8 -17.97 9.14 -5.09
C ASN A 8 -16.98 9.40 -3.93
N ARG A 9 -17.45 9.80 -2.75
CA ARG A 9 -16.58 10.04 -1.59
C ARG A 9 -15.98 8.73 -1.08
N LEU A 10 -14.64 8.68 -0.97
CA LEU A 10 -13.96 7.61 -0.25
C LEU A 10 -14.20 7.75 1.27
N LYS A 11 -14.82 6.72 1.86
CA LYS A 11 -15.21 6.69 3.28
C LYS A 11 -14.34 5.76 4.14
N ASN A 12 -13.73 4.75 3.53
CA ASN A 12 -12.98 3.70 4.20
C ASN A 12 -11.69 3.41 3.43
N PRO A 13 -10.65 2.86 4.08
CA PRO A 13 -9.54 2.28 3.35
C PRO A 13 -10.07 1.13 2.48
N LEU A 14 -9.60 1.10 1.24
CA LEU A 14 -9.98 0.10 0.26
C LEU A 14 -8.73 -0.63 -0.21
N ILE A 15 -8.82 -1.95 -0.34
CA ILE A 15 -7.75 -2.79 -0.85
C ILE A 15 -8.28 -3.74 -1.92
N ARG A 16 -7.43 -4.18 -2.84
CA ARG A 16 -7.83 -5.19 -3.84
C ARG A 16 -8.13 -6.50 -3.12
N GLY A 17 -9.33 -7.06 -3.33
CA GLY A 17 -9.75 -8.31 -2.70
C GLY A 17 -8.79 -9.48 -2.91
N ARG A 18 -8.18 -9.56 -4.10
CA ARG A 18 -7.16 -10.56 -4.43
C ARG A 18 -5.90 -10.45 -3.57
N LEU A 19 -5.41 -9.23 -3.35
CA LEU A 19 -4.23 -8.98 -2.53
C LEU A 19 -4.51 -9.29 -1.07
N VAL A 20 -5.64 -8.81 -0.53
CA VAL A 20 -5.94 -9.01 0.89
C VAL A 20 -6.21 -10.48 1.23
N ARG A 21 -6.74 -11.25 0.28
CA ARG A 21 -6.89 -12.70 0.44
C ARG A 21 -5.54 -13.39 0.62
N LEU A 22 -4.59 -13.12 -0.28
CA LEU A 22 -3.22 -13.64 -0.19
C LEU A 22 -2.53 -13.19 1.09
N TRP A 23 -2.71 -11.92 1.47
CA TRP A 23 -2.15 -11.37 2.71
C TRP A 23 -2.67 -12.09 3.95
N ARG A 24 -3.99 -12.23 4.08
CA ARG A 24 -4.61 -12.89 5.24
C ARG A 24 -4.25 -14.36 5.33
N GLU A 25 -4.10 -15.05 4.21
CA GLU A 25 -3.63 -16.43 4.15
C GLU A 25 -2.18 -16.53 4.66
N ALA A 26 -1.28 -15.70 4.14
CA ALA A 26 0.12 -15.69 4.58
C ALA A 26 0.30 -15.29 6.05
N ARG A 27 -0.49 -14.32 6.54
CA ARG A 27 -0.42 -13.84 7.93
C ARG A 27 -0.90 -14.84 8.98
N GLN A 28 -1.49 -15.97 8.59
CA GLN A 28 -1.84 -17.03 9.54
C GLN A 28 -0.60 -17.70 10.15
N THR A 29 0.50 -17.74 9.42
CA THR A 29 1.71 -18.48 9.83
C THR A 29 2.99 -17.64 9.78
N LEU A 30 3.02 -16.57 8.99
CA LEU A 30 4.22 -15.76 8.77
C LEU A 30 4.14 -14.40 9.46
N SER A 31 5.30 -13.85 9.84
CA SER A 31 5.41 -12.46 10.26
C SER A 31 5.08 -11.50 9.10
N PRO A 32 4.76 -10.23 9.33
CA PRO A 32 4.31 -9.32 8.27
C PRO A 32 5.27 -9.20 7.08
N VAL A 33 6.58 -9.08 7.33
CA VAL A 33 7.60 -8.91 6.29
C VAL A 33 7.78 -10.21 5.50
N GLU A 34 7.79 -11.36 6.17
CA GLU A 34 7.86 -12.68 5.53
C GLU A 34 6.58 -12.99 4.74
N ALA A 35 5.41 -12.60 5.26
CA ALA A 35 4.14 -12.73 4.57
C ALA A 35 4.16 -11.95 3.26
N TRP A 36 4.66 -10.70 3.27
CA TRP A 36 4.84 -9.93 2.05
C TRP A 36 5.80 -10.60 1.06
N ALA A 37 6.97 -11.04 1.54
CA ALA A 37 7.97 -11.76 0.73
C ALA A 37 7.34 -12.98 0.02
N SER A 38 6.59 -13.81 0.77
CA SER A 38 5.91 -15.02 0.26
C SER A 38 4.90 -14.76 -0.87
N ILE A 39 4.43 -13.51 -1.01
CA ILE A 39 3.46 -13.09 -2.03
C ILE A 39 4.18 -12.47 -3.24
N VAL A 40 5.18 -11.64 -3.01
CA VAL A 40 5.84 -10.89 -4.10
C VAL A 40 6.95 -11.68 -4.78
N GLU A 41 7.58 -12.63 -4.09
CA GLU A 41 8.60 -13.52 -4.66
C GLU A 41 7.98 -14.65 -5.49
N ASP A 42 6.72 -15.03 -5.20
CA ASP A 42 5.98 -15.99 -6.00
C ASP A 42 5.38 -15.30 -7.24
N PRO A 43 5.87 -15.60 -8.47
CA PRO A 43 5.40 -14.95 -9.68
C PRO A 43 3.91 -15.23 -9.98
N VAL A 44 3.38 -16.36 -9.53
CA VAL A 44 1.96 -16.71 -9.70
C VAL A 44 1.10 -15.83 -8.81
N LYS A 45 1.42 -15.74 -7.51
CA LYS A 45 0.70 -14.87 -6.56
C LYS A 45 0.83 -13.40 -6.93
N ALA A 46 2.04 -12.95 -7.31
CA ALA A 46 2.27 -11.59 -7.74
C ALA A 46 1.44 -11.23 -8.98
N LYS A 47 1.37 -12.13 -9.97
CA LYS A 47 0.54 -11.94 -11.16
C LYS A 47 -0.95 -11.92 -10.82
N GLU A 48 -1.39 -12.72 -9.85
CA GLU A 48 -2.80 -12.81 -9.45
C GLU A 48 -3.41 -11.46 -9.09
N TYR A 49 -2.76 -10.66 -8.24
CA TYR A 49 -3.29 -9.37 -7.85
C TYR A 49 -2.91 -8.24 -8.82
N LYS A 50 -1.73 -8.29 -9.44
CA LYS A 50 -1.26 -7.25 -10.38
C LYS A 50 -2.11 -7.19 -11.65
N SER A 51 -2.49 -8.35 -12.20
CA SER A 51 -3.33 -8.44 -13.42
C SER A 51 -4.77 -7.94 -13.22
N ARG A 52 -5.19 -7.69 -11.97
CA ARG A 52 -6.52 -7.17 -11.64
C ARG A 52 -6.56 -5.67 -11.34
N ARG A 53 -5.44 -4.96 -11.54
CA ARG A 53 -5.40 -3.49 -11.40
C ARG A 53 -6.31 -2.84 -12.48
N GLY A 54 -7.21 -1.96 -12.06
CA GLY A 54 -8.19 -1.30 -12.94
C GLY A 54 -9.48 -2.10 -13.21
N LEU A 55 -9.59 -3.35 -12.74
CA LEU A 55 -10.71 -4.24 -13.08
C LEU A 55 -11.76 -4.44 -11.96
N GLY A 56 -11.90 -3.47 -11.04
CA GLY A 56 -12.85 -3.58 -9.93
C GLY A 56 -12.50 -4.67 -8.89
N GLY A 57 -13.37 -4.89 -7.90
CA GLY A 57 -13.10 -5.82 -6.79
C GLY A 57 -12.28 -5.21 -5.63
N MET A 58 -12.53 -3.94 -5.33
CA MET A 58 -12.06 -3.33 -4.09
C MET A 58 -12.94 -3.79 -2.93
N VAL A 59 -12.33 -4.14 -1.81
CA VAL A 59 -13.03 -4.48 -0.58
C VAL A 59 -12.66 -3.49 0.52
N ARG A 60 -13.57 -3.29 1.46
CA ARG A 60 -13.33 -2.48 2.66
C ARG A 60 -12.27 -3.16 3.52
N ALA A 61 -11.28 -2.40 3.94
CA ALA A 61 -10.29 -2.80 4.95
C ALA A 61 -10.45 -1.93 6.21
N ASN A 62 -9.59 -2.17 7.20
CA ASN A 62 -9.37 -1.27 8.32
C ASN A 62 -7.96 -0.63 8.21
N TRP A 63 -7.71 0.40 9.01
CA TRP A 63 -6.43 1.13 8.98
C TRP A 63 -5.24 0.26 9.43
N GLU A 64 -5.43 -0.59 10.44
CA GLU A 64 -4.38 -1.46 10.96
C GLU A 64 -3.86 -2.42 9.88
N GLU A 65 -4.77 -3.07 9.15
CA GLU A 65 -4.44 -4.02 8.09
C GLU A 65 -3.69 -3.35 6.94
N VAL A 66 -4.17 -2.20 6.44
CA VAL A 66 -3.49 -1.53 5.32
C VAL A 66 -2.15 -0.91 5.75
N ASN A 67 -2.04 -0.41 6.97
CA ASN A 67 -0.79 0.14 7.50
C ASN A 67 0.26 -0.97 7.70
N GLU A 68 -0.14 -2.14 8.23
CA GLU A 68 0.75 -3.30 8.37
C GLU A 68 1.27 -3.77 7.00
N ILE A 69 0.39 -3.86 5.99
CA ILE A 69 0.78 -4.24 4.62
C ILE A 69 1.77 -3.23 4.02
N ILE A 70 1.48 -1.93 4.11
CA ILE A 70 2.35 -0.88 3.55
C ILE A 70 3.72 -0.88 4.23
N ALA A 71 3.75 -0.98 5.57
CA ALA A 71 4.99 -1.03 6.33
C ALA A 71 5.81 -2.28 5.99
N ALA A 72 5.18 -3.46 5.94
CA ALA A 72 5.85 -4.70 5.56
C ALA A 72 6.42 -4.65 4.14
N ALA A 73 5.67 -4.09 3.19
CA ALA A 73 6.11 -3.91 1.82
C ALA A 73 7.32 -2.97 1.72
N ASN A 74 7.31 -1.86 2.46
CA ASN A 74 8.42 -0.92 2.50
C ASN A 74 9.65 -1.52 3.17
N ILE A 75 9.50 -2.19 4.31
CA ILE A 75 10.63 -2.85 5.01
C ILE A 75 11.26 -3.91 4.12
N TYR A 76 10.46 -4.79 3.50
CA TYR A 76 10.97 -5.80 2.59
C TYR A 76 11.71 -5.16 1.41
N THR A 77 11.12 -4.15 0.78
CA THR A 77 11.72 -3.51 -0.39
C THR A 77 13.04 -2.83 -0.04
N ALA A 78 13.08 -2.06 1.06
CA ALA A 78 14.29 -1.41 1.52
C ALA A 78 15.40 -2.43 1.86
N LYS A 79 15.05 -3.51 2.55
CA LYS A 79 15.99 -4.56 2.94
C LYS A 79 16.56 -5.33 1.75
N THR A 80 15.72 -5.66 0.77
CA THR A 80 16.10 -6.55 -0.33
C THR A 80 16.70 -5.81 -1.53
N PHE A 81 16.22 -4.60 -1.83
CA PHE A 81 16.55 -3.87 -3.06
C PHE A 81 17.14 -2.48 -2.83
N GLY A 82 17.13 -2.00 -1.59
CA GLY A 82 17.52 -0.63 -1.24
C GLY A 82 16.32 0.29 -1.06
N PRO A 83 16.44 1.30 -0.18
CA PRO A 83 15.33 2.19 0.16
C PRO A 83 14.91 3.10 -1.02
N ASP A 84 15.82 3.38 -1.95
CA ASP A 84 15.59 4.16 -3.17
C ASP A 84 14.64 3.47 -4.18
N ARG A 85 14.18 2.24 -3.90
CA ARG A 85 13.11 1.55 -4.64
C ARG A 85 11.71 1.86 -4.10
N ILE A 86 11.60 2.72 -3.09
CA ILE A 86 10.34 3.15 -2.47
C ILE A 86 10.10 4.61 -2.82
N ILE A 87 9.26 4.86 -3.82
CA ILE A 87 9.10 6.18 -4.44
C ILE A 87 7.73 6.78 -4.11
N GLY A 88 7.69 8.08 -3.83
CA GLY A 88 6.46 8.86 -3.74
C GLY A 88 6.36 9.95 -4.79
N PHE A 89 5.14 10.25 -5.22
CA PHE A 89 4.85 11.34 -6.13
C PHE A 89 3.80 12.27 -5.51
N SER A 90 4.18 13.53 -5.27
CA SER A 90 3.30 14.57 -4.75
C SER A 90 3.72 15.91 -5.36
N PRO A 91 2.86 16.59 -6.15
CA PRO A 91 3.23 17.83 -6.82
C PRO A 91 2.90 19.08 -5.99
N ILE A 92 3.47 20.22 -6.38
CA ILE A 92 3.13 21.59 -5.94
C ILE A 92 2.95 21.74 -4.41
N PRO A 93 4.05 21.87 -3.64
CA PRO A 93 3.98 22.02 -2.19
C PRO A 93 3.25 23.29 -1.73
N ALA A 94 3.19 24.33 -2.58
CA ALA A 94 2.60 25.63 -2.23
C ALA A 94 1.08 25.58 -1.97
N MET A 95 0.36 24.63 -2.57
CA MET A 95 -1.11 24.54 -2.43
C MET A 95 -1.53 23.93 -1.08
N SER A 96 -0.67 23.10 -0.47
CA SER A 96 -0.95 22.41 0.79
C SER A 96 0.33 21.89 1.45
N MET A 97 1.10 22.81 2.02
CA MET A 97 2.48 22.55 2.52
C MET A 97 2.60 21.32 3.42
N VAL A 98 1.72 21.19 4.42
CA VAL A 98 1.79 20.08 5.39
C VAL A 98 1.31 18.76 4.77
N SER A 99 0.32 18.81 3.85
CA SER A 99 -0.11 17.62 3.12
C SER A 99 1.00 17.06 2.23
N TYR A 100 1.76 17.95 1.58
CA TYR A 100 2.98 17.58 0.85
C TYR A 100 4.07 17.04 1.80
N ALA A 101 4.32 17.73 2.91
CA ALA A 101 5.36 17.37 3.88
C ALA A 101 5.13 16.00 4.53
N ALA A 102 3.87 15.59 4.71
CA ALA A 102 3.52 14.32 5.34
C ALA A 102 4.16 13.11 4.62
N GLY A 103 4.04 13.05 3.30
CA GLY A 103 4.63 11.96 2.50
C GLY A 103 6.12 12.12 2.28
N SER A 104 6.58 13.33 1.93
CA SER A 104 8.00 13.59 1.66
C SER A 104 8.87 13.36 2.89
N ARG A 105 8.44 13.81 4.08
CA ARG A 105 9.17 13.53 5.33
C ARG A 105 9.30 12.04 5.61
N TYR A 106 8.23 11.26 5.43
CA TYR A 106 8.27 9.81 5.65
C TYR A 106 9.29 9.14 4.73
N LEU A 107 9.24 9.43 3.43
CA LEU A 107 10.13 8.84 2.42
C LEU A 107 11.59 9.24 2.64
N SER A 108 11.87 10.52 2.86
CA SER A 108 13.23 11.00 3.11
C SER A 108 13.84 10.40 4.39
N LEU A 109 13.04 10.11 5.42
CA LEU A 109 13.54 9.46 6.64
C LEU A 109 13.90 7.99 6.44
N ILE A 110 13.20 7.28 5.55
CA ILE A 110 13.51 5.87 5.24
C ILE A 110 14.51 5.72 4.09
N GLY A 111 14.88 6.81 3.42
CA GLY A 111 15.84 6.84 2.30
C GLY A 111 15.23 6.58 0.93
N GLY A 112 13.92 6.76 0.78
CA GLY A 112 13.18 6.68 -0.49
C GLY A 112 13.07 8.00 -1.25
#